data_AF-A0A7Y8Y428-F1
#
_entry.id   AF-A0A7Y8Y428-F1
#
_cell.length_a   1.000
_cell.length_b   1.000
_cell.length_c   1.000
_cell.angle_alpha   90.00
_cell.angle_beta   90.00
_cell.angle_gamma   90.00
#
_symmetry.space_group_name_H-M   'P 1'
#
loop_
_entity.id
_entity.type
_entity.pdbx_description
1 polymer ?
#
loop_
_entity_poly.entity_id
_entity_poly.type
_entity_poly.pdbx_seq_one_letter_code
_entity_poly.pdbx_strand_id
1 'polypeptide(L)'
;MTTKLLLAMSALCIHTAFGQKKLDKSIGDAIGTAQKQYAFLATQVEPGAYPKTFVNGKLETSDSGWWCSGFYPGTLLYLDEAKPNPQLKKEALDFLSDLKKEQFNKTTHDLGFMMFCSFANAERLTPKPEYEQILMNSAKSLSTRFNEKAGCIRSWDSAPWNKAAKDEMPVIIDNMMNLELLFWATRHSGDSTYYKIATRHADTTMKNHFRPDYSSYHVVVYGLNDGKVHRQITNQGAFDESAWARGQAWGLYGYTLMYRETKDKKYLQQAQHIADFILNQPNLPKDKVPFWDFNAPGVPNALRDSSAGAIIASALLELSKYSDNEKSKTYFNSAETMLATLLTPEYFAKVGENGGYLLKHGVGNMPNKTEIDTPLTYGDYYLIEAMKRYKSY
;
A
#
# COMPACT_ATOMS: atom_id res chain seq x y z
N MET A 1 2.44 -24.91 -44.86
CA MET A 1 1.91 -24.99 -43.48
C MET A 1 2.22 -23.69 -42.71
N THR A 2 1.98 -22.52 -43.33
CA THR A 2 2.58 -21.23 -42.89
C THR A 2 1.61 -20.05 -42.91
N THR A 3 0.33 -20.27 -43.22
CA THR A 3 -0.68 -19.18 -43.27
C THR A 3 -1.57 -19.11 -42.02
N LYS A 4 -1.51 -20.09 -41.11
CA LYS A 4 -2.30 -20.11 -39.86
C LYS A 4 -1.61 -19.43 -38.66
N LEU A 5 -0.32 -19.10 -38.76
CA LEU A 5 0.44 -18.50 -37.65
C LEU A 5 0.35 -16.96 -37.59
N LEU A 6 0.12 -16.29 -38.74
CA LEU A 6 0.00 -14.82 -38.78
C LEU A 6 -1.35 -14.30 -38.25
N LEU A 7 -2.46 -15.03 -38.45
CA LEU A 7 -3.78 -14.60 -37.93
C LEU A 7 -3.89 -14.67 -36.40
N ALA A 8 -3.17 -15.59 -35.76
CA ALA A 8 -3.20 -15.74 -34.31
C ALA A 8 -2.45 -14.59 -33.60
N MET A 9 -1.33 -14.12 -34.16
CA MET A 9 -0.60 -12.96 -33.63
C MET A 9 -1.35 -11.64 -33.86
N SER A 10 -2.02 -11.46 -35.01
CA SER A 10 -2.81 -10.25 -35.26
C SER A 10 -4.05 -10.16 -34.37
N ALA A 11 -4.72 -11.28 -34.08
CA ALA A 11 -5.89 -11.29 -33.22
C ALA A 11 -5.56 -10.97 -31.75
N LEU A 12 -4.42 -11.47 -31.24
CA LEU A 12 -3.97 -11.24 -29.87
C LEU A 12 -3.59 -9.76 -29.64
N CYS A 13 -2.87 -9.14 -30.58
CA CYS A 13 -2.48 -7.72 -30.50
C CYS A 13 -3.66 -6.75 -30.61
N ILE A 14 -4.72 -7.11 -31.32
CA ILE A 14 -5.94 -6.28 -31.44
C ILE A 14 -6.79 -6.37 -30.17
N HIS A 15 -6.86 -7.54 -29.52
CA HIS A 15 -7.61 -7.71 -28.27
C HIS A 15 -6.97 -6.97 -27.09
N THR A 16 -5.64 -6.98 -26.98
CA THR A 16 -4.92 -6.23 -25.93
C THR A 16 -5.07 -4.72 -26.10
N ALA A 17 -4.92 -4.20 -27.33
CA ALA A 17 -5.08 -2.78 -27.61
C ALA A 17 -6.54 -2.28 -27.42
N PHE A 18 -7.55 -3.14 -27.65
CA PHE A 18 -8.95 -2.80 -27.43
C PHE A 18 -9.33 -2.86 -25.95
N GLY A 19 -8.80 -3.84 -25.20
CA GLY A 19 -8.95 -3.94 -23.75
C GLY A 19 -8.35 -2.74 -23.01
N GLN A 20 -7.14 -2.34 -23.38
CA GLN A 20 -6.44 -1.18 -22.82
C GLN A 20 -7.22 0.13 -23.05
N LYS A 21 -7.66 0.38 -24.30
CA LYS A 21 -8.50 1.56 -24.61
C LYS A 21 -9.82 1.60 -23.82
N LYS A 22 -10.39 0.44 -23.51
CA LYS A 22 -11.60 0.36 -22.68
C LYS A 22 -11.31 0.70 -21.23
N LEU A 23 -10.22 0.16 -20.65
CA LEU A 23 -9.84 0.46 -19.28
C LEU A 23 -9.41 1.92 -19.11
N ASP A 24 -8.71 2.52 -20.07
CA ASP A 24 -8.37 3.95 -20.07
C ASP A 24 -9.61 4.84 -19.93
N LYS A 25 -10.65 4.52 -20.71
CA LYS A 25 -11.93 5.21 -20.62
C LYS A 25 -12.58 4.98 -19.25
N SER A 26 -12.63 3.73 -18.78
CA SER A 26 -13.17 3.39 -17.46
C SER A 26 -12.46 4.12 -16.32
N ILE A 27 -11.13 4.27 -16.39
CA ILE A 27 -10.34 5.04 -15.43
C ILE A 27 -10.72 6.52 -15.50
N GLY A 28 -10.86 7.10 -16.70
CA GLY A 28 -11.31 8.48 -16.87
C GLY A 28 -12.66 8.75 -16.20
N ASP A 29 -13.63 7.86 -16.42
CA ASP A 29 -14.96 7.92 -15.80
C ASP A 29 -14.90 7.69 -14.29
N ALA A 30 -14.05 6.75 -13.84
CA ALA A 30 -13.84 6.44 -12.42
C ALA A 30 -13.22 7.62 -11.65
N ILE A 31 -12.25 8.35 -12.22
CA ILE A 31 -11.69 9.56 -11.61
C ILE A 31 -12.78 10.63 -11.42
N GLY A 32 -13.64 10.83 -12.42
CA GLY A 32 -14.76 11.76 -12.31
C GLY A 32 -15.76 11.37 -11.21
N THR A 33 -16.01 10.08 -11.04
CA THR A 33 -16.83 9.54 -9.94
C THR A 33 -16.13 9.70 -8.60
N ALA A 34 -14.84 9.38 -8.51
CA ALA A 34 -14.05 9.47 -7.29
C ALA A 34 -13.97 10.90 -6.75
N GLN A 35 -13.84 11.90 -7.62
CA GLN A 35 -13.91 13.31 -7.20
C GLN A 35 -15.25 13.68 -6.57
N LYS A 36 -16.36 13.20 -7.14
CA LYS A 36 -17.71 13.42 -6.58
C LYS A 36 -17.89 12.66 -5.26
N GLN A 37 -17.34 11.45 -5.19
CA GLN A 37 -17.38 10.62 -3.99
C GLN A 37 -16.62 11.29 -2.83
N TYR A 38 -15.39 11.74 -3.06
CA TYR A 38 -14.58 12.42 -2.05
C TYR A 38 -15.13 13.80 -1.69
N ALA A 39 -15.76 14.51 -2.64
CA ALA A 39 -16.50 15.73 -2.31
C ALA A 39 -17.68 15.43 -1.37
N PHE A 40 -18.38 14.31 -1.56
CA PHE A 40 -19.43 13.85 -0.65
C PHE A 40 -18.87 13.39 0.71
N LEU A 41 -17.75 12.65 0.73
CA LEU A 41 -17.06 12.27 1.96
C LEU A 41 -16.69 13.51 2.79
N ALA A 42 -16.08 14.52 2.15
CA ALA A 42 -15.67 15.76 2.80
C ALA A 42 -16.84 16.50 3.50
N THR A 43 -18.09 16.37 3.01
CA THR A 43 -19.25 16.97 3.69
C THR A 43 -19.63 16.30 5.02
N GLN A 44 -19.10 15.11 5.30
CA GLN A 44 -19.36 14.32 6.50
C GLN A 44 -18.18 14.33 7.47
N VAL A 45 -17.09 15.00 7.11
CA VAL A 45 -15.80 14.94 7.78
C VAL A 45 -15.55 16.25 8.52
N GLU A 46 -15.49 16.17 9.84
CA GLU A 46 -15.18 17.32 10.68
C GLU A 46 -13.68 17.60 10.72
N PRO A 47 -13.24 18.87 10.93
CA PRO A 47 -11.83 19.19 11.09
C PRO A 47 -11.15 18.35 12.19
N GLY A 48 -10.04 17.69 11.85
CA GLY A 48 -9.29 16.82 12.75
C GLY A 48 -9.85 15.39 12.88
N ALA A 49 -10.98 15.08 12.24
CA ALA A 49 -11.55 13.73 12.20
C ALA A 49 -11.14 13.03 10.88
N TYR A 50 -10.14 12.16 10.93
CA TYR A 50 -9.59 11.51 9.74
C TYR A 50 -10.48 10.32 9.32
N PRO A 51 -10.94 10.24 8.06
CA PRO A 51 -11.75 9.12 7.59
C PRO A 51 -11.03 7.78 7.71
N LYS A 52 -11.61 6.87 8.49
CA LYS A 52 -11.08 5.53 8.73
C LYS A 52 -11.82 4.47 7.90
N THR A 53 -13.11 4.30 8.16
CA THR A 53 -13.97 3.31 7.49
C THR A 53 -15.44 3.75 7.54
N PHE A 54 -16.34 2.94 6.98
CA PHE A 54 -17.79 3.12 7.05
C PHE A 54 -18.46 1.80 7.38
N VAL A 55 -19.16 1.75 8.51
CA VAL A 55 -19.72 0.52 9.07
C VAL A 55 -21.16 0.77 9.50
N ASN A 56 -22.09 -0.12 9.11
CA ASN A 56 -23.50 -0.04 9.52
C ASN A 56 -24.15 1.34 9.29
N GLY A 57 -23.83 1.98 8.15
CA GLY A 57 -24.39 3.28 7.78
C GLY A 57 -23.75 4.48 8.48
N LYS A 58 -22.63 4.29 9.20
CA LYS A 58 -21.94 5.35 9.96
C LYS A 58 -20.50 5.48 9.52
N LEU A 59 -20.05 6.73 9.36
CA LEU A 59 -18.65 7.06 9.19
C LEU A 59 -17.93 6.86 10.52
N GLU A 60 -16.89 6.03 10.51
CA GLU A 60 -15.93 5.96 11.59
C GLU A 60 -14.71 6.79 11.21
N THR A 61 -14.27 7.61 12.15
CA THR A 61 -13.10 8.48 12.00
C THR A 61 -12.05 8.15 13.05
N SER A 62 -10.85 8.69 12.85
CA SER A 62 -9.73 8.67 13.78
C SER A 62 -9.18 10.08 13.98
N ASP A 63 -8.06 10.21 14.68
CA ASP A 63 -7.26 11.42 14.75
C ASP A 63 -6.00 11.32 13.86
N SER A 64 -5.18 12.37 13.91
CA SER A 64 -3.91 12.49 13.18
C SER A 64 -2.86 11.45 13.59
N GLY A 65 -2.91 10.96 14.83
CA GLY A 65 -1.95 10.00 15.38
C GLY A 65 -2.21 8.57 14.91
N TRP A 66 -3.34 8.32 14.25
CA TRP A 66 -3.64 7.05 13.62
C TRP A 66 -2.75 6.82 12.38
N TRP A 67 -2.25 5.59 12.22
CA TRP A 67 -1.27 5.23 11.18
C TRP A 67 -1.71 5.52 9.73
N CYS A 68 -3.02 5.63 9.51
CA CYS A 68 -3.63 5.87 8.20
C CYS A 68 -3.94 7.36 7.92
N SER A 69 -3.56 8.28 8.80
CA SER A 69 -3.91 9.70 8.70
C SER A 69 -3.37 10.39 7.44
N GLY A 70 -2.37 9.82 6.78
CA GLY A 70 -1.82 10.34 5.52
C GLY A 70 -2.61 9.99 4.26
N PHE A 71 -3.45 8.95 4.28
CA PHE A 71 -4.07 8.42 3.06
C PHE A 71 -5.20 9.30 2.53
N TYR A 72 -6.03 9.87 3.41
CA TYR A 72 -7.12 10.76 3.00
C TYR A 72 -6.61 12.05 2.31
N PRO A 73 -5.72 12.86 2.92
CA PRO A 73 -5.14 14.01 2.22
C PRO A 73 -4.32 13.59 0.99
N GLY A 74 -3.63 12.44 1.03
CA GLY A 74 -2.93 11.89 -0.13
C GLY A 74 -3.86 11.59 -1.31
N THR A 75 -5.03 11.00 -1.04
CA THR A 75 -6.02 10.67 -2.08
C THR A 75 -6.64 11.93 -2.68
N LEU A 76 -6.96 12.93 -1.84
CA LEU A 76 -7.46 14.24 -2.29
C LEU A 76 -6.45 14.92 -3.24
N LEU A 77 -5.15 14.87 -2.92
CA LEU A 77 -4.09 15.42 -3.77
C LEU A 77 -3.94 14.65 -5.08
N TYR A 78 -4.02 13.32 -5.06
CA TYR A 78 -4.02 12.54 -6.31
C TYR A 78 -5.24 12.84 -7.18
N LEU A 79 -6.41 13.05 -6.59
CA LEU A 79 -7.62 13.41 -7.33
C LEU A 79 -7.55 14.83 -7.92
N ASP A 80 -6.96 15.79 -7.22
CA ASP A 80 -6.68 17.14 -7.75
C ASP A 80 -5.67 17.09 -8.90
N GLU A 81 -4.59 16.30 -8.76
CA GLU A 81 -3.60 16.12 -9.81
C GLU A 81 -4.19 15.47 -11.06
N ALA A 82 -5.03 14.44 -10.91
CA ALA A 82 -5.64 13.74 -12.03
C ALA A 82 -6.61 14.63 -12.82
N LYS A 83 -7.31 15.54 -12.13
CA LYS A 83 -8.19 16.55 -12.71
C LYS A 83 -8.31 17.72 -11.72
N PRO A 84 -7.84 18.94 -12.05
CA PRO A 84 -7.85 20.05 -11.10
C PRO A 84 -9.20 20.26 -10.41
N ASN A 85 -9.19 20.27 -9.09
CA ASN A 85 -10.38 20.44 -8.25
C ASN A 85 -10.02 21.28 -7.00
N PRO A 86 -10.25 22.61 -7.06
CA PRO A 86 -9.87 23.52 -5.98
C PRO A 86 -10.47 23.19 -4.61
N GLN A 87 -11.66 22.58 -4.57
CA GLN A 87 -12.31 22.20 -3.31
C GLN A 87 -11.58 21.03 -2.64
N LEU A 88 -11.25 19.97 -3.40
CA LEU A 88 -10.49 18.84 -2.87
C LEU A 88 -9.06 19.24 -2.50
N LYS A 89 -8.45 20.13 -3.29
CA LYS A 89 -7.14 20.70 -2.95
C LYS A 89 -7.19 21.46 -1.63
N LYS A 90 -8.21 22.29 -1.41
CA LYS A 90 -8.39 23.02 -0.15
C LYS A 90 -8.55 22.07 1.03
N GLU A 91 -9.43 21.08 0.89
CA GLU A 91 -9.65 20.03 1.90
C GLU A 91 -8.34 19.32 2.28
N ALA A 92 -7.53 18.93 1.29
CA ALA A 92 -6.24 18.29 1.54
C ALA A 92 -5.30 19.19 2.37
N LEU A 93 -5.24 20.48 2.03
CA LEU A 93 -4.39 21.45 2.72
C LEU A 93 -4.85 21.70 4.17
N ASP A 94 -6.16 21.69 4.42
CA ASP A 94 -6.71 21.83 5.78
C ASP A 94 -6.29 20.64 6.66
N PHE A 95 -6.39 19.41 6.13
CA PHE A 95 -5.92 18.20 6.80
C PHE A 95 -4.40 18.19 7.02
N LEU A 96 -3.60 18.63 6.04
CA LEU A 96 -2.15 18.76 6.21
C LEU A 96 -1.78 19.75 7.32
N SER A 97 -2.54 20.83 7.49
CA SER A 97 -2.29 21.82 8.55
C SER A 97 -2.35 21.19 9.95
N ASP A 98 -3.30 20.27 10.18
CA ASP A 98 -3.38 19.51 11.43
C ASP A 98 -2.33 18.40 11.51
N LEU A 99 -2.15 17.64 10.41
CA LEU A 99 -1.25 16.47 10.36
C LEU A 99 0.22 16.81 10.62
N LYS A 100 0.66 18.04 10.32
CA LYS A 100 2.07 18.43 10.48
C LYS A 100 2.63 18.25 11.90
N LYS A 101 1.79 18.20 12.93
CA LYS A 101 2.23 17.94 14.31
C LYS A 101 2.85 16.54 14.49
N GLU A 102 2.45 15.58 13.64
CA GLU A 102 2.97 14.21 13.67
C GLU A 102 4.40 14.08 13.15
N GLN A 103 5.00 15.12 12.56
CA GLN A 103 6.41 15.12 12.13
C GLN A 103 7.40 14.81 13.27
N PHE A 104 6.97 15.00 14.53
CA PHE A 104 7.74 14.75 15.74
C PHE A 104 7.35 13.45 16.45
N ASN A 105 6.43 12.66 15.90
CA ASN A 105 5.96 11.42 16.50
C ASN A 105 7.04 10.34 16.41
N LYS A 106 7.50 9.82 17.56
CA LYS A 106 8.56 8.80 17.63
C LYS A 106 8.05 7.43 18.07
N THR A 107 6.74 7.25 18.20
CA THR A 107 6.14 6.03 18.81
C THR A 107 5.68 5.00 17.76
N THR A 108 5.71 5.34 16.47
CA THR A 108 5.31 4.45 15.37
C THR A 108 6.29 4.44 14.20
N HIS A 109 6.38 3.32 13.46
CA HIS A 109 7.03 3.31 12.15
C HIS A 109 6.20 3.99 11.06
N ASP A 110 4.90 4.21 11.30
CA ASP A 110 3.91 4.56 10.27
C ASP A 110 4.06 5.99 9.75
N LEU A 111 5.10 6.72 10.17
CA LEU A 111 5.42 8.04 9.65
C LEU A 111 5.60 8.07 8.12
N GLY A 112 6.00 6.96 7.50
CA GLY A 112 6.00 6.88 6.04
C GLY A 112 4.58 6.96 5.47
N PHE A 113 3.64 6.16 5.97
CA PHE A 113 2.24 6.26 5.56
C PHE A 113 1.63 7.62 5.92
N MET A 114 1.84 8.09 7.16
CA MET A 114 1.25 9.32 7.65
C MET A 114 1.79 10.54 6.91
N MET A 115 3.11 10.67 6.79
CA MET A 115 3.77 11.88 6.32
C MET A 115 4.18 11.81 4.86
N PHE A 116 4.60 10.64 4.37
CA PHE A 116 5.06 10.51 2.99
C PHE A 116 3.89 10.39 2.00
N CYS A 117 2.82 9.66 2.32
CA CYS A 117 1.63 9.62 1.45
C CYS A 117 0.91 10.97 1.36
N SER A 118 1.15 11.88 2.32
CA SER A 118 0.51 13.19 2.41
C SER A 118 1.46 14.32 1.96
N PHE A 119 2.44 14.69 2.79
CA PHE A 119 3.34 15.82 2.55
C PHE A 119 4.26 15.61 1.35
N ALA A 120 4.71 14.40 1.04
CA ALA A 120 5.54 14.19 -0.15
C ALA A 120 4.74 14.37 -1.44
N ASN A 121 3.44 14.04 -1.43
CA ASN A 121 2.54 14.38 -2.53
C ASN A 121 2.30 15.89 -2.62
N ALA A 122 2.10 16.58 -1.49
CA ALA A 122 1.95 18.03 -1.48
C ALA A 122 3.21 18.74 -2.00
N GLU A 123 4.39 18.31 -1.56
CA GLU A 123 5.69 18.81 -2.00
C GLU A 123 5.91 18.58 -3.49
N ARG A 124 5.64 17.36 -3.99
CA ARG A 124 5.76 17.04 -5.41
C ARG A 124 4.87 17.89 -6.31
N LEU A 125 3.67 18.27 -5.83
CA LEU A 125 2.70 19.04 -6.61
C LEU A 125 2.87 20.56 -6.48
N THR A 126 3.25 21.03 -5.30
CA THR A 126 3.44 22.46 -5.01
C THR A 126 4.56 22.58 -3.98
N PRO A 127 5.83 22.59 -4.44
CA PRO A 127 7.00 22.61 -3.57
C PRO A 127 7.00 23.78 -2.59
N LYS A 128 7.33 23.51 -1.32
CA LYS A 128 7.48 24.51 -0.26
C LYS A 128 8.60 24.10 0.70
N PRO A 129 9.49 25.03 1.11
CA PRO A 129 10.50 24.76 2.14
C PRO A 129 9.92 24.21 3.46
N GLU A 130 8.68 24.59 3.81
CA GLU A 130 7.99 24.05 4.99
C GLU A 130 7.75 22.54 4.87
N TYR A 131 7.33 22.04 3.70
CA TYR A 131 7.06 20.61 3.51
C TYR A 131 8.35 19.80 3.50
N GLU A 132 9.42 20.31 2.89
CA GLU A 132 10.75 19.69 2.97
C GLU A 132 11.21 19.54 4.43
N GLN A 133 11.06 20.60 5.23
CA GLN A 133 11.41 20.59 6.65
C GLN A 133 10.56 19.59 7.45
N ILE A 134 9.25 19.51 7.17
CA ILE A 134 8.33 18.55 7.79
C ILE A 134 8.75 17.11 7.45
N LEU A 135 9.05 16.82 6.20
CA LEU A 135 9.47 15.50 5.75
C LEU A 135 10.83 15.10 6.36
N MET A 136 11.78 16.04 6.44
CA MET A 136 13.07 15.80 7.12
C MET A 136 12.91 15.54 8.62
N ASN A 137 12.04 16.28 9.30
CA ASN A 137 11.72 16.03 10.72
C ASN A 137 11.07 14.65 10.90
N SER A 138 10.16 14.28 10.00
CA SER A 138 9.50 12.97 10.00
C SER A 138 10.52 11.85 9.80
N ALA A 139 11.43 11.98 8.82
CA ALA A 139 12.49 11.00 8.59
C ALA A 139 13.43 10.85 9.79
N LYS A 140 13.76 11.96 10.47
CA LYS A 140 14.52 11.95 11.71
C LYS A 140 13.77 11.25 12.84
N SER A 141 12.47 11.48 12.99
CA SER A 141 11.65 10.82 14.00
C SER A 141 11.56 9.31 13.73
N LEU A 142 11.32 8.90 12.48
CA LEU A 142 11.28 7.50 12.07
C LEU A 142 12.62 6.80 12.32
N SER A 143 13.74 7.45 12.00
CA SER A 143 15.07 6.85 12.16
C SER A 143 15.44 6.57 13.63
N THR A 144 14.87 7.31 14.60
CA THR A 144 15.08 7.03 16.02
C THR A 144 14.58 5.66 16.48
N ARG A 145 13.70 5.03 15.70
CA ARG A 145 13.16 3.69 15.99
C ARG A 145 14.04 2.56 15.48
N PHE A 146 15.13 2.86 14.76
CA PHE A 146 16.07 1.84 14.29
C PHE A 146 16.88 1.25 15.45
N ASN A 147 16.85 -0.08 15.57
CA ASN A 147 17.69 -0.83 16.50
C ASN A 147 18.84 -1.47 15.74
N GLU A 148 20.07 -1.10 16.06
CA GLU A 148 21.27 -1.58 15.35
C GLU A 148 21.54 -3.08 15.53
N LYS A 149 21.18 -3.65 16.69
CA LYS A 149 21.39 -5.08 16.99
C LYS A 149 20.49 -5.95 16.15
N ALA A 150 19.20 -5.63 16.11
CA ALA A 150 18.22 -6.29 15.27
C ALA A 150 18.44 -5.94 13.78
N GLY A 151 18.95 -4.74 13.47
CA GLY A 151 19.06 -4.25 12.10
C GLY A 151 17.72 -3.80 11.51
N CYS A 152 16.74 -3.46 12.34
CA CYS A 152 15.39 -3.10 11.93
C CYS A 152 14.85 -1.87 12.66
N ILE A 153 13.94 -1.16 12.01
CA ILE A 153 13.04 -0.19 12.63
C ILE A 153 11.99 -0.95 13.47
N ARG A 154 11.85 -0.59 14.74
CA ARG A 154 10.79 -1.10 15.63
C ARG A 154 9.44 -0.61 15.14
N SER A 155 8.49 -1.53 14.97
CA SER A 155 7.18 -1.18 14.46
C SER A 155 6.33 -0.46 15.50
N TRP A 156 5.99 -1.15 16.58
CA TRP A 156 5.15 -0.61 17.64
C TRP A 156 5.90 -0.64 18.97
N ASP A 157 5.55 0.30 19.85
CA ASP A 157 5.97 0.24 21.25
C ASP A 157 5.28 -0.94 21.96
N SER A 158 5.77 -1.32 23.13
CA SER A 158 5.23 -2.46 23.89
C SER A 158 3.74 -2.25 24.16
N ALA A 159 2.89 -3.20 23.77
CA ALA A 159 1.44 -3.12 23.99
C ALA A 159 0.83 -4.51 24.17
N PRO A 160 -0.28 -4.66 24.94
CA PRO A 160 -0.87 -5.97 25.20
C PRO A 160 -1.30 -6.73 23.94
N TRP A 161 -1.66 -6.01 22.88
CA TRP A 161 -2.19 -6.58 21.64
C TRP A 161 -1.12 -7.03 20.66
N ASN A 162 0.16 -6.63 20.81
CA ASN A 162 1.20 -6.93 19.82
C ASN A 162 2.08 -8.14 20.12
N LYS A 163 1.78 -8.89 21.18
CA LYS A 163 2.41 -10.18 21.51
C LYS A 163 3.95 -10.12 21.71
N ALA A 164 4.50 -8.92 21.96
CA ALA A 164 5.91 -8.71 22.27
C ALA A 164 6.10 -8.37 23.76
N ALA A 165 7.11 -8.97 24.39
CA ALA A 165 7.54 -8.65 25.74
C ALA A 165 8.27 -7.30 25.80
N LYS A 166 8.53 -6.81 27.02
CA LYS A 166 9.15 -5.50 27.27
C LYS A 166 10.56 -5.39 26.68
N ASP A 167 11.31 -6.49 26.69
CA ASP A 167 12.66 -6.64 26.15
C ASP A 167 12.68 -7.11 24.68
N GLU A 168 11.53 -7.08 24.01
CA GLU A 168 11.38 -7.46 22.62
C GLU A 168 10.87 -6.29 21.76
N MET A 169 11.11 -6.40 20.45
CA MET A 169 10.61 -5.47 19.45
C MET A 169 9.89 -6.21 18.32
N PRO A 170 8.60 -5.94 18.09
CA PRO A 170 7.91 -6.43 16.90
C PRO A 170 8.33 -5.62 15.68
N VAL A 171 8.56 -6.30 14.57
CA VAL A 171 8.77 -5.73 13.25
C VAL A 171 7.76 -6.35 12.29
N ILE A 172 6.92 -5.54 11.66
CA ILE A 172 5.89 -6.03 10.74
C ILE A 172 6.28 -5.75 9.28
N ILE A 173 5.72 -6.52 8.35
CA ILE A 173 6.04 -6.41 6.92
C ILE A 173 5.67 -5.04 6.32
N ASP A 174 4.63 -4.40 6.84
CA ASP A 174 4.13 -3.06 6.51
C ASP A 174 5.23 -1.98 6.69
N ASN A 175 6.19 -2.23 7.58
CA ASN A 175 7.32 -1.33 7.82
C ASN A 175 8.16 -1.11 6.55
N MET A 176 8.12 -2.04 5.58
CA MET A 176 8.76 -1.88 4.27
C MET A 176 8.24 -0.68 3.50
N MET A 177 6.95 -0.34 3.64
CA MET A 177 6.33 0.79 2.97
C MET A 177 6.83 2.13 3.50
N ASN A 178 7.27 2.14 4.75
CA ASN A 178 7.70 3.35 5.44
C ASN A 178 9.14 3.77 5.11
N LEU A 179 9.89 2.91 4.41
CA LEU A 179 11.28 3.17 4.03
C LEU A 179 11.40 4.25 2.94
N GLU A 180 10.34 4.51 2.17
CA GLU A 180 10.35 5.53 1.12
C GLU A 180 10.72 6.92 1.64
N LEU A 181 10.19 7.27 2.82
CA LEU A 181 10.50 8.51 3.52
C LEU A 181 12.00 8.65 3.79
N LEU A 182 12.67 7.56 4.17
CA LEU A 182 14.11 7.55 4.45
C LEU A 182 14.93 7.69 3.17
N PHE A 183 14.53 7.06 2.07
CA PHE A 183 15.20 7.26 0.78
C PHE A 183 15.03 8.69 0.27
N TRP A 184 13.83 9.27 0.38
CA TRP A 184 13.61 10.67 0.07
C TRP A 184 14.52 11.58 0.89
N ALA A 185 14.64 11.33 2.19
CA ALA A 185 15.50 12.11 3.08
C ALA A 185 16.99 12.01 2.68
N THR A 186 17.48 10.83 2.29
CA THR A 186 18.84 10.70 1.74
C THR A 186 19.01 11.51 0.46
N ARG A 187 18.08 11.42 -0.50
CA ARG A 187 18.18 12.17 -1.77
C ARG A 187 18.15 13.68 -1.55
N HIS A 188 17.31 14.14 -0.63
CA HIS A 188 17.15 15.56 -0.33
C HIS A 188 18.34 16.14 0.45
N SER A 189 18.79 15.45 1.50
CA SER A 189 19.84 15.98 2.40
C SER A 189 21.27 15.57 2.04
N GLY A 190 21.46 14.52 1.25
CA GLY A 190 22.75 13.87 1.05
C GLY A 190 23.24 13.00 2.23
N ASP A 191 22.48 12.92 3.33
CA ASP A 191 22.84 12.11 4.49
C ASP A 191 22.59 10.61 4.22
N SER A 192 23.68 9.85 4.14
CA SER A 192 23.67 8.40 3.91
C SER A 192 23.08 7.59 5.07
N THR A 193 22.87 8.17 6.25
CA THR A 193 22.33 7.49 7.44
C THR A 193 20.96 6.89 7.15
N TYR A 194 20.06 7.65 6.51
CA TYR A 194 18.72 7.19 6.19
C TYR A 194 18.72 6.02 5.19
N TYR A 195 19.56 6.08 4.16
CA TYR A 195 19.78 4.99 3.21
C TYR A 195 20.30 3.72 3.90
N LYS A 196 21.29 3.85 4.79
CA LYS A 196 21.87 2.71 5.53
C LYS A 196 20.83 2.05 6.44
N ILE A 197 20.00 2.83 7.11
CA ILE A 197 18.89 2.33 7.93
C ILE A 197 17.88 1.59 7.06
N ALA A 198 17.43 2.20 5.95
CA ALA A 198 16.43 1.61 5.06
C ALA A 198 16.91 0.29 4.45
N THR A 199 18.12 0.26 3.89
CA THR A 199 18.71 -0.96 3.31
C THR A 199 18.97 -2.04 4.34
N ARG A 200 19.46 -1.68 5.54
CA ARG A 200 19.68 -2.65 6.62
C ARG A 200 18.37 -3.27 7.12
N HIS A 201 17.31 -2.47 7.25
CA HIS A 201 15.98 -2.98 7.57
C HIS A 201 15.48 -3.92 6.47
N ALA A 202 15.51 -3.51 5.21
CA ALA A 202 15.04 -4.32 4.09
C ALA A 202 15.78 -5.65 3.95
N ASP A 203 17.10 -5.67 4.17
CA ASP A 203 17.92 -6.89 4.15
C ASP A 203 17.57 -7.85 5.30
N THR A 204 17.34 -7.30 6.49
CA THR A 204 16.94 -8.08 7.67
C THR A 204 15.54 -8.65 7.50
N THR A 205 14.59 -7.84 7.01
CA THR A 205 13.23 -8.27 6.66
C THR A 205 13.26 -9.36 5.60
N MET A 206 14.11 -9.25 4.57
CA MET A 206 14.21 -10.24 3.49
C MET A 206 14.63 -11.60 4.04
N LYS A 207 15.54 -11.60 5.02
CA LYS A 207 16.06 -12.80 5.65
C LYS A 207 15.05 -13.50 6.57
N ASN A 208 14.26 -12.74 7.34
CA ASN A 208 13.54 -13.29 8.49
C ASN A 208 12.01 -13.29 8.33
N HIS A 209 11.44 -12.41 7.50
CA HIS A 209 9.99 -12.35 7.27
C HIS A 209 9.51 -13.31 6.20
N PHE A 210 10.38 -13.80 5.32
CA PHE A 210 9.98 -14.64 4.19
C PHE A 210 10.24 -16.11 4.46
N ARG A 211 9.26 -16.93 4.11
CA ARG A 211 9.36 -18.39 4.06
C ARG A 211 10.03 -18.83 2.75
N PRO A 212 10.46 -20.09 2.61
CA PRO A 212 11.12 -20.57 1.38
C PRO A 212 10.26 -20.46 0.10
N ASP A 213 8.93 -20.40 0.23
CA ASP A 213 8.00 -20.22 -0.89
C ASP A 213 7.69 -18.74 -1.20
N TYR A 214 8.38 -17.81 -0.53
CA TYR A 214 8.20 -16.36 -0.63
C TYR A 214 6.88 -15.80 -0.09
N SER A 215 6.08 -16.62 0.60
CA SER A 215 5.07 -16.09 1.51
C SER A 215 5.75 -15.37 2.68
N SER A 216 5.17 -14.27 3.15
CA SER A 216 5.66 -13.53 4.31
C SER A 216 4.89 -13.86 5.59
N TYR A 217 5.60 -13.90 6.71
CA TYR A 217 5.02 -13.66 8.03
C TYR A 217 4.59 -12.20 8.13
N HIS A 218 3.55 -11.93 8.92
CA HIS A 218 3.17 -10.55 9.22
C HIS A 218 4.18 -9.94 10.20
N VAL A 219 4.46 -10.60 11.33
CA VAL A 219 5.29 -10.05 12.43
C VAL A 219 6.49 -10.95 12.70
N VAL A 220 7.67 -10.35 12.81
CA VAL A 220 8.86 -10.99 13.38
C VAL A 220 9.24 -10.26 14.66
N VAL A 221 9.38 -11.01 15.75
CA VAL A 221 9.73 -10.48 17.07
C VAL A 221 11.20 -10.72 17.31
N TYR A 222 11.95 -9.65 17.59
CA TYR A 222 13.37 -9.69 17.88
C TYR A 222 13.66 -9.34 19.34
N GLY A 223 14.73 -9.90 19.93
CA GLY A 223 15.28 -9.42 21.19
C GLY A 223 15.88 -8.02 21.04
N LEU A 224 15.50 -7.06 21.91
CA LEU A 224 15.98 -5.68 21.84
C LEU A 224 17.50 -5.55 22.02
N ASN A 225 18.09 -6.44 22.83
CA ASN A 225 19.48 -6.34 23.26
C ASN A 225 20.45 -7.15 22.38
N ASP A 226 20.00 -8.27 21.81
CA ASP A 226 20.85 -9.17 21.03
C ASP A 226 20.47 -9.25 19.54
N GLY A 227 19.31 -8.73 19.15
CA GLY A 227 18.83 -8.72 17.78
C GLY A 227 18.44 -10.09 17.23
N LYS A 228 18.31 -11.12 18.08
CA LYS A 228 17.93 -12.47 17.62
C LYS A 228 16.44 -12.54 17.35
N VAL A 229 16.06 -13.31 16.33
CA VAL A 229 14.67 -13.66 16.08
C VAL A 229 14.18 -14.58 17.19
N HIS A 230 13.15 -14.16 17.91
CA HIS A 230 12.49 -14.97 18.92
C HIS A 230 11.30 -15.72 18.33
N ARG A 231 10.48 -15.05 17.51
CA ARG A 231 9.24 -15.59 16.96
C ARG A 231 8.90 -14.99 15.59
N GLN A 232 8.22 -15.77 14.78
CA GLN A 232 7.56 -15.34 13.54
C GLN A 232 6.08 -15.69 13.65
N ILE A 233 5.21 -14.68 13.63
CA ILE A 233 3.79 -14.80 13.99
C ILE A 233 2.93 -13.89 13.11
N THR A 234 1.62 -13.94 13.34
CA THR A 234 0.67 -12.98 12.78
C THR A 234 -0.11 -12.20 13.83
N ASN A 235 -0.49 -10.98 13.45
CA ASN A 235 -1.46 -10.16 14.17
C ASN A 235 -2.80 -10.00 13.41
N GLN A 236 -2.80 -10.20 12.09
CA GLN A 236 -3.96 -9.90 11.22
C GLN A 236 -4.28 -11.00 10.21
N GLY A 237 -3.39 -11.97 10.02
CA GLY A 237 -3.62 -13.15 9.17
C GLY A 237 -4.43 -14.23 9.89
N ALA A 238 -4.82 -15.26 9.14
CA ALA A 238 -5.61 -16.38 9.65
C ALA A 238 -4.90 -17.20 10.73
N PHE A 239 -3.61 -17.45 10.57
CA PHE A 239 -2.75 -18.13 11.55
C PHE A 239 -1.28 -17.76 11.28
N ASP A 240 -0.35 -18.12 12.17
CA ASP A 240 1.04 -17.63 12.10
C ASP A 240 1.75 -18.04 10.78
N GLU A 241 1.42 -19.21 10.23
CA GLU A 241 1.93 -19.72 8.96
C GLU A 241 1.15 -19.26 7.73
N SER A 242 0.03 -18.55 7.89
CA SER A 242 -0.79 -18.11 6.76
C SER A 242 -0.16 -16.94 6.00
N ALA A 243 -0.60 -16.76 4.75
CA ALA A 243 -0.20 -15.66 3.89
C ALA A 243 -1.31 -14.59 3.83
N TRP A 244 -1.34 -13.73 4.85
CA TRP A 244 -2.22 -12.57 4.89
C TRP A 244 -2.03 -11.68 3.65
N ALA A 245 -3.11 -11.45 2.89
CA ALA A 245 -2.99 -10.93 1.53
C ALA A 245 -2.39 -9.53 1.46
N ARG A 246 -2.82 -8.63 2.37
CA ARG A 246 -2.25 -7.28 2.44
C ARG A 246 -0.80 -7.26 2.93
N GLY A 247 -0.41 -8.21 3.79
CA GLY A 247 1.00 -8.40 4.16
C GLY A 247 1.88 -8.82 2.98
N GLN A 248 1.36 -9.67 2.08
CA GLN A 248 2.05 -9.99 0.82
C GLN A 248 2.12 -8.76 -0.09
N ALA A 249 1.05 -7.98 -0.16
CA ALA A 249 0.99 -6.74 -0.94
C ALA A 249 2.05 -5.72 -0.48
N TRP A 250 2.22 -5.53 0.83
CA TRP A 250 3.27 -4.68 1.40
C TRP A 250 4.68 -5.19 1.11
N GLY A 251 4.91 -6.49 1.18
CA GLY A 251 6.17 -7.08 0.76
C GLY A 251 6.46 -6.79 -0.71
N LEU A 252 5.50 -7.07 -1.60
CA LEU A 252 5.63 -6.84 -3.03
C LEU A 252 5.95 -5.38 -3.36
N TYR A 253 5.14 -4.46 -2.83
CA TYR A 253 5.31 -3.04 -3.06
C TYR A 253 6.64 -2.56 -2.47
N GLY A 254 6.92 -2.92 -1.21
CA GLY A 254 8.12 -2.53 -0.49
C GLY A 254 9.41 -2.96 -1.21
N TYR A 255 9.50 -4.20 -1.69
CA TYR A 255 10.70 -4.63 -2.43
C TYR A 255 10.79 -4.05 -3.85
N THR A 256 9.66 -3.77 -4.50
CA THR A 256 9.64 -3.02 -5.76
C THR A 256 10.22 -1.63 -5.56
N LEU A 257 9.82 -0.96 -4.48
CA LEU A 257 10.34 0.32 -4.04
C LEU A 257 11.83 0.27 -3.69
N MET A 258 12.27 -0.75 -2.95
CA MET A 258 13.69 -0.93 -2.65
C MET A 258 14.53 -1.02 -3.94
N TYR A 259 14.05 -1.73 -4.95
CA TYR A 259 14.73 -1.76 -6.24
C TYR A 259 14.69 -0.41 -6.96
N ARG A 260 13.55 0.31 -6.95
CA ARG A 260 13.48 1.65 -7.53
C ARG A 260 14.58 2.56 -6.97
N GLU A 261 14.76 2.55 -5.66
CA GLU A 261 15.63 3.47 -4.93
C GLU A 261 17.12 3.10 -4.96
N THR A 262 17.43 1.79 -5.01
CA THR A 262 18.82 1.32 -4.88
C THR A 262 19.40 0.74 -6.16
N LYS A 263 18.52 0.29 -7.08
CA LYS A 263 18.87 -0.54 -8.25
C LYS A 263 19.60 -1.86 -7.90
N ASP A 264 19.58 -2.29 -6.64
CA ASP A 264 20.18 -3.56 -6.22
C ASP A 264 19.29 -4.73 -6.66
N LYS A 265 19.85 -5.58 -7.52
CA LYS A 265 19.15 -6.71 -8.15
C LYS A 265 18.55 -7.70 -7.14
N LYS A 266 19.10 -7.80 -5.92
CA LYS A 266 18.52 -8.68 -4.90
C LYS A 266 17.09 -8.28 -4.52
N TYR A 267 16.80 -6.98 -4.51
CA TYR A 267 15.45 -6.48 -4.22
C TYR A 267 14.50 -6.69 -5.40
N LEU A 268 14.99 -6.57 -6.64
CA LEU A 268 14.20 -6.93 -7.82
C LEU A 268 13.82 -8.40 -7.80
N GLN A 269 14.79 -9.28 -7.52
CA GLN A 269 14.54 -10.72 -7.42
C GLN A 269 13.51 -11.03 -6.33
N GLN A 270 13.66 -10.44 -5.14
CA GLN A 270 12.70 -10.61 -4.06
C GLN A 270 11.29 -10.14 -4.47
N ALA A 271 11.16 -8.95 -5.07
CA ALA A 271 9.87 -8.44 -5.54
C ALA A 271 9.22 -9.37 -6.58
N GLN A 272 10.01 -9.87 -7.53
CA GLN A 272 9.55 -10.82 -8.54
C GLN A 272 9.10 -12.15 -7.92
N HIS A 273 9.84 -12.68 -6.95
CA HIS A 273 9.45 -13.91 -6.27
C HIS A 273 8.15 -13.74 -5.46
N ILE A 274 7.94 -12.60 -4.80
CA ILE A 274 6.69 -12.30 -4.10
C ILE A 274 5.54 -12.16 -5.10
N ALA A 275 5.76 -11.47 -6.24
CA ALA A 275 4.76 -11.36 -7.30
C ALA A 275 4.38 -12.74 -7.86
N ASP A 276 5.38 -13.58 -8.15
CA ASP A 276 5.19 -14.93 -8.64
C ASP A 276 4.44 -15.79 -7.61
N PHE A 277 4.77 -15.67 -6.31
CA PHE A 277 4.02 -16.32 -5.24
C PHE A 277 2.54 -15.91 -5.26
N ILE A 278 2.25 -14.60 -5.23
CA ILE A 278 0.89 -14.05 -5.22
C ILE A 278 0.09 -14.55 -6.42
N LEU A 279 0.63 -14.39 -7.63
CA LEU A 279 -0.09 -14.64 -8.88
C LEU A 279 -0.32 -16.13 -9.16
N ASN A 280 0.50 -17.00 -8.57
CA ASN A 280 0.38 -18.45 -8.66
C ASN A 280 -0.34 -19.10 -7.46
N GLN A 281 -0.89 -18.31 -6.53
CA GLN A 281 -1.67 -18.86 -5.43
C GLN A 281 -2.88 -19.64 -5.96
N PRO A 282 -3.08 -20.91 -5.56
CA PRO A 282 -4.22 -21.72 -6.01
C PRO A 282 -5.59 -21.10 -5.68
N ASN A 283 -5.64 -20.36 -4.57
CA ASN A 283 -6.84 -19.69 -4.08
C ASN A 283 -6.99 -18.26 -4.61
N LEU A 284 -6.08 -17.74 -5.45
CA LEU A 284 -6.27 -16.43 -6.07
C LEU A 284 -7.46 -16.51 -7.04
N PRO A 285 -8.54 -15.74 -6.80
CA PRO A 285 -9.73 -15.82 -7.64
C PRO A 285 -9.45 -15.36 -9.08
N LYS A 286 -10.31 -15.79 -10.01
CA LYS A 286 -10.15 -15.49 -11.46
C LYS A 286 -10.17 -13.99 -11.77
N ASP A 287 -10.91 -13.22 -10.98
CA ASP A 287 -11.01 -11.76 -11.05
C ASP A 287 -9.77 -11.05 -10.46
N LYS A 288 -8.81 -11.82 -9.93
CA LYS A 288 -7.51 -11.39 -9.37
C LYS A 288 -7.58 -10.51 -8.13
N VAL A 289 -8.76 -10.26 -7.54
CA VAL A 289 -8.84 -9.60 -6.23
C VAL A 289 -8.67 -10.67 -5.14
N PRO A 290 -7.65 -10.60 -4.26
CA PRO A 290 -7.38 -11.69 -3.33
C PRO A 290 -8.47 -11.82 -2.25
N PHE A 291 -8.61 -13.01 -1.68
CA PHE A 291 -9.21 -13.17 -0.35
C PHE A 291 -8.36 -12.41 0.68
N TRP A 292 -8.93 -12.10 1.85
CA TRP A 292 -8.19 -11.37 2.90
C TRP A 292 -6.92 -12.09 3.38
N ASP A 293 -6.87 -13.42 3.22
CA ASP A 293 -5.70 -14.27 3.43
C ASP A 293 -5.70 -15.37 2.35
N PHE A 294 -4.54 -15.68 1.76
CA PHE A 294 -4.45 -16.72 0.72
C PHE A 294 -4.72 -18.13 1.27
N ASN A 295 -4.60 -18.30 2.58
CA ASN A 295 -4.96 -19.50 3.32
C ASN A 295 -6.21 -19.27 4.19
N ALA A 296 -7.06 -18.29 3.85
CA ALA A 296 -8.26 -17.98 4.61
C ALA A 296 -9.16 -19.22 4.81
N PRO A 297 -9.66 -19.45 6.03
CA PRO A 297 -10.72 -20.43 6.22
C PRO A 297 -11.96 -20.00 5.43
N GLY A 298 -12.65 -20.97 4.83
CA GLY A 298 -13.90 -20.74 4.10
C GLY A 298 -13.76 -20.43 2.61
N VAL A 299 -12.54 -20.48 2.03
CA VAL A 299 -12.37 -20.48 0.56
C VAL A 299 -13.21 -21.60 -0.08
N PRO A 300 -13.99 -21.33 -1.16
CA PRO A 300 -13.98 -20.11 -1.99
C PRO A 300 -14.95 -19.00 -1.56
N ASN A 301 -15.62 -19.11 -0.41
CA ASN A 301 -16.59 -18.14 0.10
C ASN A 301 -16.00 -17.17 1.15
N ALA A 302 -14.68 -17.18 1.35
CA ALA A 302 -14.01 -16.25 2.25
C ALA A 302 -14.18 -14.80 1.76
N LEU A 303 -14.08 -13.84 2.69
CA LEU A 303 -14.13 -12.42 2.34
C LEU A 303 -12.94 -12.00 1.47
N ARG A 304 -13.18 -11.06 0.56
CA ARG A 304 -12.15 -10.42 -0.25
C ARG A 304 -11.47 -9.31 0.54
N ASP A 305 -10.28 -8.92 0.10
CA ASP A 305 -9.66 -7.67 0.54
C ASP A 305 -9.29 -6.83 -0.68
N SER A 306 -10.18 -5.91 -1.04
CA SER A 306 -10.02 -4.99 -2.17
C SER A 306 -8.81 -4.07 -2.00
N SER A 307 -8.43 -3.75 -0.75
CA SER A 307 -7.24 -2.95 -0.46
C SER A 307 -5.97 -3.67 -0.89
N ALA A 308 -5.82 -4.96 -0.55
CA ALA A 308 -4.72 -5.79 -1.02
C ALA A 308 -4.68 -5.85 -2.55
N GLY A 309 -5.83 -6.00 -3.21
CA GLY A 309 -5.93 -5.96 -4.67
C GLY A 309 -5.40 -4.66 -5.27
N ALA A 310 -5.77 -3.50 -4.70
CA ALA A 310 -5.32 -2.19 -5.16
C ALA A 310 -3.81 -1.98 -4.99
N ILE A 311 -3.27 -2.38 -3.83
CA ILE A 311 -1.83 -2.30 -3.53
C ILE A 311 -1.02 -3.19 -4.49
N ILE A 312 -1.48 -4.44 -4.69
CA ILE A 312 -0.81 -5.39 -5.60
C ILE A 312 -0.84 -4.85 -7.02
N ALA A 313 -1.98 -4.33 -7.49
CA ALA A 313 -2.08 -3.73 -8.82
C ALA A 313 -1.08 -2.58 -8.99
N SER A 314 -1.02 -1.66 -8.03
CA SER A 314 -0.08 -0.53 -8.05
C SER A 314 1.39 -1.00 -8.10
N ALA A 315 1.74 -1.99 -7.28
CA ALA A 315 3.09 -2.54 -7.21
C ALA A 315 3.48 -3.31 -8.48
N LEU A 316 2.59 -4.16 -9.02
CA LEU A 316 2.82 -4.92 -10.24
C LEU A 316 3.00 -4.00 -11.46
N LEU A 317 2.25 -2.89 -11.53
CA LEU A 317 2.46 -1.88 -12.57
C LEU A 317 3.87 -1.29 -12.50
N GLU A 318 4.40 -0.99 -11.31
CA GLU A 318 5.77 -0.50 -11.21
C GLU A 318 6.80 -1.61 -11.48
N LEU A 319 6.58 -2.81 -10.95
CA LEU A 319 7.50 -3.93 -11.11
C LEU A 319 7.64 -4.39 -12.58
N SER A 320 6.59 -4.27 -13.40
CA SER A 320 6.65 -4.61 -14.82
C SER A 320 7.60 -3.71 -15.62
N LYS A 321 7.88 -2.48 -15.16
CA LYS A 321 8.88 -1.56 -15.77
C LYS A 321 10.32 -2.05 -15.54
N TYR A 322 10.53 -2.97 -14.60
CA TYR A 322 11.85 -3.46 -14.19
C TYR A 322 12.13 -4.91 -14.57
N SER A 323 11.10 -5.62 -15.04
CA SER A 323 11.16 -7.06 -15.30
C SER A 323 11.43 -7.36 -16.77
N ASP A 324 11.92 -8.57 -17.07
CA ASP A 324 12.09 -9.03 -18.45
C ASP A 324 10.75 -9.11 -19.20
N ASN A 325 10.81 -9.28 -20.52
CA ASN A 325 9.62 -9.17 -21.39
C ASN A 325 8.46 -10.10 -21.01
N GLU A 326 8.73 -11.31 -20.51
CA GLU A 326 7.67 -12.26 -20.17
C GLU A 326 7.06 -11.98 -18.79
N LYS A 327 7.90 -11.71 -17.78
CA LYS A 327 7.43 -11.30 -16.46
C LYS A 327 6.73 -9.94 -16.51
N SER A 328 7.28 -9.00 -17.28
CA SER A 328 6.70 -7.67 -17.48
C SER A 328 5.26 -7.73 -17.99
N LYS A 329 5.01 -8.51 -19.06
CA LYS A 329 3.66 -8.74 -19.58
C LYS A 329 2.75 -9.39 -18.54
N THR A 330 3.24 -10.41 -17.84
CA THR A 330 2.46 -11.14 -16.82
C THR A 330 2.00 -10.23 -15.69
N TYR A 331 2.93 -9.42 -15.15
CA TYR A 331 2.64 -8.48 -14.07
C TYR A 331 1.72 -7.35 -14.53
N PHE A 332 1.98 -6.76 -15.70
CA PHE A 332 1.13 -5.72 -16.27
C PHE A 332 -0.31 -6.23 -16.49
N ASN A 333 -0.48 -7.37 -17.17
CA ASN A 333 -1.81 -7.92 -17.47
C ASN A 333 -2.56 -8.34 -16.20
N SER A 334 -1.84 -8.83 -15.18
CA SER A 334 -2.43 -9.15 -13.88
C SER A 334 -2.91 -7.90 -13.15
N ALA A 335 -2.11 -6.83 -13.15
CA ALA A 335 -2.50 -5.54 -12.59
C ALA A 335 -3.68 -4.91 -13.34
N GLU A 336 -3.69 -5.01 -14.66
CA GLU A 336 -4.80 -4.56 -15.52
C GLU A 336 -6.10 -5.30 -15.15
N THR A 337 -6.04 -6.62 -14.95
CA THR A 337 -7.19 -7.43 -14.55
C THR A 337 -7.71 -7.05 -13.16
N MET A 338 -6.81 -6.87 -12.20
CA MET A 338 -7.16 -6.40 -10.85
C MET A 338 -7.83 -5.03 -10.90
N LEU A 339 -7.22 -4.07 -11.62
CA LEU A 339 -7.73 -2.72 -11.74
C LEU A 339 -9.10 -2.68 -12.43
N ALA A 340 -9.26 -3.40 -13.54
CA ALA A 340 -10.54 -3.52 -14.22
C ALA A 340 -11.64 -4.10 -13.32
N THR A 341 -11.30 -5.11 -12.50
CA THR A 341 -12.22 -5.71 -11.53
C THR A 341 -12.59 -4.75 -10.41
N LEU A 342 -11.60 -4.06 -9.83
CA LEU A 342 -11.81 -3.09 -8.76
C LEU A 342 -12.67 -1.90 -9.19
N LEU A 343 -12.73 -1.60 -10.49
CA LEU A 343 -13.59 -0.56 -11.07
C LEU A 343 -14.99 -1.05 -11.47
N THR A 344 -15.32 -2.32 -11.24
CA THR A 344 -16.69 -2.83 -11.45
C THR A 344 -17.63 -2.35 -10.34
N PRO A 345 -18.96 -2.31 -10.57
CA PRO A 345 -19.94 -1.97 -9.53
C PRO A 345 -19.90 -2.88 -8.30
N GLU A 346 -19.28 -4.06 -8.40
CA GLU A 346 -19.08 -4.96 -7.26
C GLU A 346 -18.08 -4.36 -6.25
N TYR A 347 -17.01 -3.71 -6.70
CA TYR A 347 -15.98 -3.18 -5.81
C TYR A 347 -16.00 -1.65 -5.73
N PHE A 348 -16.35 -0.94 -6.79
CA PHE A 348 -16.36 0.52 -6.86
C PHE A 348 -17.74 1.09 -6.52
N ALA A 349 -17.80 1.92 -5.48
CA ALA A 349 -19.03 2.54 -5.01
C ALA A 349 -19.55 3.62 -5.97
N LYS A 350 -20.87 3.81 -5.98
CA LYS A 350 -21.51 4.95 -6.67
C LYS A 350 -21.53 6.19 -5.78
N VAL A 351 -21.68 7.35 -6.40
CA VAL A 351 -21.83 8.65 -5.72
C VAL A 351 -22.90 8.59 -4.64
N GLY A 352 -22.51 8.88 -3.39
CA GLY A 352 -23.38 8.90 -2.21
C GLY A 352 -23.49 7.55 -1.48
N GLU A 353 -23.00 6.45 -2.06
CA GLU A 353 -22.94 5.16 -1.39
C GLU A 353 -21.65 5.00 -0.56
N ASN A 354 -21.58 3.93 0.23
CA ASN A 354 -20.36 3.51 0.92
C ASN A 354 -19.70 4.61 1.77
N GLY A 355 -20.49 5.53 2.34
CA GLY A 355 -20.00 6.64 3.17
C GLY A 355 -19.16 7.70 2.44
N GLY A 356 -19.01 7.60 1.11
CA GLY A 356 -18.08 8.45 0.36
C GLY A 356 -16.71 7.82 0.06
N TYR A 357 -16.48 6.58 0.45
CA TYR A 357 -15.29 5.81 0.03
C TYR A 357 -15.47 5.19 -1.36
N LEU A 358 -14.36 4.89 -2.04
CA LEU A 358 -14.34 4.34 -3.40
C LEU A 358 -14.51 2.82 -3.40
N LEU A 359 -13.66 2.11 -2.66
CA LEU A 359 -13.64 0.66 -2.63
C LEU A 359 -14.55 0.09 -1.54
N LYS A 360 -15.34 -0.91 -1.92
CA LYS A 360 -16.04 -1.83 -1.01
C LYS A 360 -15.15 -3.04 -0.71
N HIS A 361 -15.59 -3.90 0.22
CA HIS A 361 -15.01 -5.23 0.43
C HIS A 361 -13.53 -5.26 0.85
N GLY A 362 -13.15 -4.37 1.78
CA GLY A 362 -11.87 -4.41 2.47
C GLY A 362 -11.95 -5.21 3.79
N VAL A 363 -10.83 -5.77 4.23
CA VAL A 363 -10.71 -6.44 5.54
C VAL A 363 -9.51 -5.91 6.30
N GLY A 364 -9.75 -5.07 7.31
CA GLY A 364 -8.73 -4.47 8.16
C GLY A 364 -8.09 -5.49 9.11
N ASN A 365 -8.84 -6.04 10.06
CA ASN A 365 -8.29 -7.00 11.02
C ASN A 365 -9.29 -8.12 11.36
N MET A 366 -9.22 -9.22 10.60
CA MET A 366 -10.11 -10.37 10.77
C MET A 366 -10.04 -10.98 12.17
N PRO A 367 -8.85 -11.31 12.74
CA PRO A 367 -8.77 -11.87 14.09
C PRO A 367 -9.40 -11.00 15.17
N ASN A 368 -9.26 -9.67 15.08
CA ASN A 368 -9.82 -8.73 16.05
C ASN A 368 -11.24 -8.26 15.71
N LYS A 369 -11.84 -8.74 14.61
CA LYS A 369 -13.20 -8.40 14.17
C LYS A 369 -13.43 -6.89 13.97
N THR A 370 -12.42 -6.17 13.50
CA THR A 370 -12.53 -4.75 13.17
C THR A 370 -12.38 -4.55 11.67
N GLU A 371 -13.21 -3.67 11.09
CA GLU A 371 -13.15 -3.29 9.67
C GLU A 371 -13.29 -4.51 8.75
N ILE A 372 -14.34 -5.32 8.97
CA ILE A 372 -14.60 -6.56 8.21
C ILE A 372 -15.63 -6.29 7.13
N ASP A 373 -15.24 -6.47 5.86
CA ASP A 373 -16.08 -6.20 4.69
C ASP A 373 -16.54 -4.74 4.59
N THR A 374 -15.58 -3.82 4.77
CA THR A 374 -15.83 -2.36 4.85
C THR A 374 -14.88 -1.60 3.92
N PRO A 375 -15.17 -0.32 3.59
CA PRO A 375 -14.18 0.52 2.92
C PRO A 375 -12.99 0.82 3.81
N LEU A 376 -11.83 1.00 3.18
CA LEU A 376 -10.57 1.31 3.88
C LEU A 376 -9.89 2.47 3.15
N THR A 377 -9.60 3.55 3.89
CA THR A 377 -9.02 4.78 3.33
C THR A 377 -7.73 4.55 2.51
N TYR A 378 -6.90 3.59 2.93
CA TYR A 378 -5.70 3.20 2.20
C TYR A 378 -6.00 2.41 0.92
N GLY A 379 -7.08 1.62 0.89
CA GLY A 379 -7.53 0.95 -0.33
C GLY A 379 -7.85 1.97 -1.43
N ASP A 380 -8.56 3.05 -1.07
CA ASP A 380 -8.86 4.15 -1.99
C ASP A 380 -7.59 4.84 -2.48
N TYR A 381 -6.65 5.16 -1.58
CA TYR A 381 -5.36 5.76 -1.93
C TYR A 381 -4.61 4.94 -2.99
N TYR A 382 -4.44 3.64 -2.76
CA TYR A 382 -3.71 2.76 -3.68
C TYR A 382 -4.51 2.47 -4.96
N LEU A 383 -5.84 2.55 -4.95
CA LEU A 383 -6.64 2.47 -6.17
C LEU A 383 -6.36 3.67 -7.08
N ILE A 384 -6.39 4.90 -6.54
CA ILE A 384 -6.08 6.10 -7.32
C ILE A 384 -4.63 6.05 -7.82
N GLU A 385 -3.69 5.61 -6.98
CA GLU A 385 -2.31 5.43 -7.38
C GLU A 385 -2.16 4.42 -8.54
N ALA A 386 -2.81 3.26 -8.44
CA ALA A 386 -2.80 2.24 -9.50
C ALA A 386 -3.36 2.79 -10.81
N MET A 387 -4.48 3.53 -10.77
CA MET A 387 -5.04 4.21 -11.94
C MET A 387 -4.07 5.20 -12.56
N LYS A 388 -3.40 6.02 -11.72
CA LYS A 388 -2.39 6.98 -12.18
C LYS A 388 -1.19 6.28 -12.83
N ARG A 389 -0.69 5.20 -12.22
CA ARG A 389 0.43 4.41 -12.76
C ARG A 389 0.06 3.76 -14.08
N TYR A 390 -1.15 3.20 -14.19
CA TYR A 390 -1.64 2.59 -15.43
C TYR A 390 -1.66 3.62 -16.57
N LYS A 391 -2.20 4.83 -16.33
CA LYS A 391 -2.21 5.92 -17.34
C LYS A 391 -0.83 6.46 -17.72
N SER A 392 0.21 6.11 -16.96
CA SER A 392 1.60 6.52 -17.23
C SER A 392 2.40 5.48 -18.02
N TYR A 393 1.80 4.32 -18.30
CA TYR A 393 2.29 3.35 -19.29
C TYR A 393 1.85 3.76 -20.68
#